data_AF-A0A8T3XKP4-F1
#
_entry.id   AF-A0A8T3XKP4-F1
#
_cell.length_a   1.000
_cell.length_b   1.000
_cell.length_c   1.000
_cell.angle_alpha   90.00
_cell.angle_beta   90.00
_cell.angle_gamma   90.00
#
_symmetry.space_group_name_H-M   'P 1'
#
loop_
_entity.id
_entity.type
_entity.pdbx_description
1 polymer ?
#
loop_
_entity_poly.entity_id
_entity_poly.type
_entity_poly.pdbx_seq_one_letter_code
_entity_poly.pdbx_strand_id
1 'polypeptide(L)'
;MKSKKIAQFSDLTNMVIVALVILIVFLWVGRTLGRATGPVGTSIGSGDDYDEDGVINAADDCPCLKGEIINYGCPEGYKPTINEDKPCPVKKNDKK
;
A
#
# COMPACT_ATOMS: atom_id res chain seq x y z
N MET A 1 -72.33 3.53 -1.05
CA MET A 1 -71.22 4.49 -1.27
C MET A 1 -69.89 3.73 -1.15
N LYS A 2 -69.08 3.70 -2.21
CA LYS A 2 -67.81 2.93 -2.25
C LYS A 2 -66.67 3.82 -1.72
N SER A 3 -66.30 3.67 -0.45
CA SER A 3 -65.09 4.28 0.10
C SER A 3 -63.86 3.48 -0.33
N LYS A 4 -63.26 3.85 -1.48
CA LYS A 4 -61.93 3.41 -1.87
C LYS A 4 -60.95 4.56 -1.67
N LYS A 5 -60.32 4.66 -0.49
CA LYS A 5 -59.05 5.39 -0.28
C LYS A 5 -58.29 4.84 0.94
N ILE A 6 -57.81 3.59 0.87
CA ILE A 6 -56.83 3.06 1.83
C ILE A 6 -55.83 2.14 1.09
N ALA A 7 -55.15 2.67 0.07
CA ALA A 7 -54.15 1.92 -0.69
C ALA A 7 -52.94 2.78 -1.08
N GLN A 8 -52.45 3.62 -0.17
CA GLN A 8 -51.29 4.50 -0.42
C GLN A 8 -50.38 4.74 0.82
N PHE A 9 -50.82 4.44 2.05
CA PHE A 9 -50.03 4.79 3.25
C PHE A 9 -49.10 3.66 3.74
N SER A 10 -49.39 2.41 3.38
CA SER A 10 -48.55 1.26 3.73
C SER A 10 -47.19 1.30 3.03
N ASP A 11 -47.12 1.81 1.81
CA ASP A 11 -45.91 1.70 1.01
C ASP A 11 -44.89 2.75 1.41
N LEU A 12 -45.33 3.98 1.72
CA LEU A 12 -44.43 5.03 2.24
C LEU A 12 -43.94 4.72 3.66
N THR A 13 -44.83 4.21 4.53
CA THR A 13 -44.42 3.82 5.89
C THR A 13 -43.47 2.63 5.89
N ASN A 14 -43.73 1.60 5.08
CA ASN A 14 -42.82 0.47 4.94
C ASN A 14 -41.48 0.88 4.32
N MET A 15 -41.47 1.77 3.30
CA MET A 15 -40.22 2.28 2.72
C MET A 15 -39.40 3.11 3.72
N VAL A 16 -40.05 3.95 4.54
CA VAL A 16 -39.38 4.71 5.60
C VAL A 16 -38.82 3.78 6.67
N ILE A 17 -39.58 2.76 7.10
CA ILE A 17 -39.13 1.78 8.08
C ILE A 17 -37.95 0.97 7.53
N VAL A 18 -38.02 0.49 6.30
CA VAL A 18 -36.93 -0.25 5.64
C VAL A 18 -35.68 0.62 5.53
N ALA A 19 -35.81 1.89 5.13
CA ALA A 19 -34.69 2.82 5.06
C ALA A 19 -34.05 3.09 6.44
N LEU A 20 -34.85 3.25 7.49
CA LEU A 20 -34.35 3.43 8.86
C LEU A 20 -33.64 2.18 9.38
N VAL A 21 -34.20 0.99 9.13
CA VAL A 21 -33.57 -0.29 9.52
C VAL A 21 -32.24 -0.48 8.79
N ILE A 22 -32.19 -0.19 7.48
CA ILE A 22 -30.96 -0.25 6.68
C ILE A 22 -29.92 0.75 7.19
N LEU A 23 -30.30 2.00 7.48
CA LEU A 23 -29.39 3.03 8.02
C LEU A 23 -28.83 2.60 9.38
N ILE A 24 -29.67 2.05 10.26
CA ILE A 24 -29.23 1.48 11.55
C ILE A 24 -28.25 0.34 11.28
N VAL A 25 -28.58 -0.65 10.43
CA VAL A 25 -27.67 -1.76 10.10
C VAL A 25 -26.35 -1.25 9.52
N PHE A 26 -26.34 -0.25 8.65
CA PHE A 26 -25.10 0.37 8.15
C PHE A 26 -24.32 1.12 9.22
N LEU A 27 -24.97 1.72 10.22
CA LEU A 27 -24.28 2.34 11.35
C LEU A 27 -23.67 1.31 12.31
N TRP A 28 -24.29 0.14 12.48
CA TRP A 28 -23.76 -0.96 13.29
C TRP A 28 -22.68 -1.76 12.53
N VAL A 29 -22.92 -2.10 11.26
CA VAL A 29 -22.03 -2.91 10.41
C VAL A 29 -20.93 -2.05 9.78
N GLY A 30 -21.27 -0.90 9.20
CA GLY A 30 -20.31 0.01 8.56
C GLY A 30 -19.30 0.63 9.53
N ARG A 31 -19.65 0.73 10.82
CA ARG A 31 -18.68 1.11 11.86
C ARG A 31 -17.68 -0.01 12.20
N THR A 32 -18.00 -1.27 11.87
CA THR A 32 -17.10 -2.43 12.04
C THR A 32 -16.34 -2.81 10.76
N LEU A 33 -16.87 -2.49 9.58
CA LEU A 33 -16.27 -2.79 8.28
C LEU A 33 -15.46 -1.62 7.68
N GLY A 34 -14.97 -0.71 8.52
CA GLY A 34 -14.11 0.41 8.13
C GLY A 34 -12.63 0.25 8.53
N ARG A 35 -12.23 -0.91 9.07
CA ARG A 35 -10.88 -1.13 9.62
C ARG A 35 -10.25 -2.47 9.23
N ALA A 36 -10.67 -3.09 8.13
CA ALA A 36 -10.06 -4.35 7.65
C ALA A 36 -9.25 -4.19 6.35
N THR A 37 -9.37 -3.06 5.66
CA THR A 37 -8.50 -2.72 4.53
C THR A 37 -7.80 -1.41 4.87
N GLY A 38 -6.69 -1.51 5.61
CA GLY A 38 -5.72 -0.42 5.66
C GLY A 38 -5.27 -0.05 4.24
N PRO A 39 -4.61 1.11 4.02
CA PRO A 39 -3.97 1.37 2.75
C PRO A 39 -3.12 0.15 2.40
N VAL A 40 -3.26 -0.36 1.18
CA VAL A 40 -2.36 -1.36 0.62
C VAL A 40 -1.01 -0.66 0.45
N GLY A 41 -0.31 -0.51 1.55
CA GLY A 41 1.11 -0.24 1.58
C GLY A 41 1.74 -1.52 1.06
N THR A 42 2.09 -1.50 -0.21
CA THR A 42 3.01 -2.45 -0.83
C THR A 42 4.24 -2.60 0.06
N SER A 43 4.23 -3.59 0.95
CA SER A 43 5.46 -4.19 1.44
C SER A 43 6.00 -5.10 0.35
N ILE A 44 6.32 -4.51 -0.81
CA ILE A 44 7.41 -5.03 -1.64
C ILE A 44 8.63 -4.69 -0.79
N GLY A 45 9.39 -5.71 -0.38
CA GLY A 45 10.52 -5.53 0.52
C GLY A 45 11.35 -4.33 0.06
N SER A 46 11.30 -3.25 0.83
CA SER A 46 12.22 -2.13 0.71
C SER A 46 13.56 -2.65 1.18
N GLY A 47 14.22 -3.41 0.32
CA GLY A 47 15.65 -3.58 0.38
C GLY A 47 16.25 -2.19 0.23
N ASP A 48 17.15 -1.85 1.14
CA ASP A 48 17.93 -0.62 1.01
C ASP A 48 18.62 -0.63 -0.37
N ASP A 49 18.77 0.54 -0.96
CA ASP A 49 19.58 0.83 -2.14
C ASP A 49 20.49 1.98 -1.70
N TYR A 50 21.77 1.67 -1.41
CA TYR A 50 22.67 2.59 -0.70
C TYR A 50 23.28 3.65 -1.61
N ASP A 51 23.46 3.33 -2.89
CA ASP A 51 23.98 4.26 -3.86
C ASP A 51 22.89 4.90 -4.71
N GLU A 52 21.65 4.39 -4.72
CA GLU A 52 20.48 4.92 -5.42
C GLU A 52 20.63 4.83 -6.95
N ASP A 53 21.06 3.66 -7.44
CA ASP A 53 21.10 3.34 -8.87
C ASP A 53 19.86 2.60 -9.39
N GLY A 54 18.98 2.17 -8.49
CA GLY A 54 17.74 1.45 -8.79
C GLY A 54 17.84 -0.07 -8.68
N VAL A 55 19.00 -0.61 -8.31
CA VAL A 55 19.23 -2.00 -7.92
C VAL A 55 19.25 -2.08 -6.40
N ILE A 56 18.43 -2.95 -5.82
CA ILE A 56 18.45 -3.12 -4.34
C ILE A 56 19.79 -3.73 -3.93
N ASN A 57 20.31 -3.37 -2.74
CA ASN A 57 21.58 -3.88 -2.21
C ASN A 57 21.66 -5.43 -2.19
N ALA A 58 20.52 -6.11 -2.09
CA ALA A 58 20.46 -7.58 -2.10
C ALA A 58 20.68 -8.20 -3.49
N ALA A 59 20.56 -7.40 -4.55
CA ALA A 59 20.71 -7.77 -5.96
C ALA A 59 21.81 -6.96 -6.67
N ASP A 60 22.53 -6.13 -5.93
CA ASP A 60 23.59 -5.25 -6.42
C ASP A 60 24.96 -5.85 -6.08
N ASP A 61 25.78 -6.07 -7.10
CA ASP A 61 27.14 -6.59 -6.97
C ASP A 61 28.11 -5.52 -6.44
N CYS A 62 27.75 -4.24 -6.58
CA CYS A 62 28.50 -3.07 -6.14
C CYS A 62 27.64 -2.08 -5.31
N PRO A 63 27.14 -2.42 -4.10
CA PRO A 63 26.15 -1.63 -3.34
C PRO A 63 26.57 -0.22 -2.89
N CYS A 64 27.74 0.25 -3.31
CA CYS A 64 28.37 1.51 -2.95
C CYS A 64 28.65 2.39 -4.16
N LEU A 65 28.52 1.85 -5.37
CA LEU A 65 29.02 2.44 -6.60
C LEU A 65 27.95 2.34 -7.67
N LYS A 66 27.27 3.47 -7.92
CA LYS A 66 26.22 3.53 -8.95
C LYS A 66 26.63 2.83 -10.24
N GLY A 67 25.85 1.84 -10.64
CA GLY A 67 26.00 1.16 -11.91
C GLY A 67 24.74 1.17 -12.73
N GLU A 68 24.82 0.46 -13.86
CA GLU A 68 23.63 0.17 -14.65
C GLU A 68 23.13 -1.22 -14.30
N ILE A 69 21.81 -1.41 -14.41
CA ILE A 69 21.16 -2.72 -14.21
C ILE A 69 21.78 -3.80 -15.13
N ILE A 70 22.21 -3.43 -16.33
CA ILE A 70 22.84 -4.37 -17.28
C ILE A 70 24.18 -4.92 -16.77
N ASN A 71 24.81 -4.21 -15.83
CA ASN A 71 26.07 -4.57 -15.20
C ASN A 71 25.88 -4.86 -13.69
N TYR A 72 24.68 -5.31 -13.30
CA TYR A 72 24.36 -5.76 -11.94
C TYR A 72 24.63 -4.71 -10.85
N GLY A 73 24.41 -3.43 -11.16
CA GLY A 73 24.65 -2.33 -10.22
C GLY A 73 26.11 -1.87 -10.15
N CYS A 74 27.01 -2.41 -10.99
CA CYS A 74 28.39 -1.94 -11.06
C CYS A 74 28.64 -0.92 -12.19
N PRO A 75 29.58 0.02 -12.02
CA PRO A 75 30.02 0.93 -13.10
C PRO A 75 30.63 0.18 -14.29
N GLU A 76 30.56 0.77 -15.49
CA GLU A 76 31.22 0.22 -16.67
C GLU A 76 32.74 0.08 -16.46
N GLY A 77 33.27 -1.12 -16.70
CA GLY A 77 34.69 -1.40 -16.52
C GLY A 77 35.12 -1.65 -15.06
N TYR A 78 34.17 -1.83 -14.14
CA TYR A 78 34.46 -2.23 -12.77
C TYR A 78 35.28 -3.52 -12.71
N LYS A 79 36.37 -3.50 -11.93
CA LYS A 79 37.27 -4.63 -11.70
C LYS A 79 37.47 -4.77 -10.19
N PRO A 80 36.96 -5.85 -9.56
CA PRO A 80 37.17 -6.07 -8.15
C PRO A 80 38.66 -6.17 -7.86
N THR A 81 39.16 -5.33 -6.96
CA THR A 81 40.54 -5.39 -6.49
C THR A 81 40.54 -6.21 -5.21
N ILE A 82 41.46 -7.16 -5.12
CA ILE A 82 41.56 -8.19 -4.06
C ILE A 82 41.63 -7.65 -2.60
N ASN A 83 41.61 -6.33 -2.39
CA ASN A 83 41.75 -5.67 -1.08
C ASN A 83 40.69 -4.59 -0.77
N GLU A 84 39.75 -4.26 -1.67
CA GLU A 84 38.84 -3.11 -1.48
C GLU A 84 37.35 -3.45 -1.53
N ASP A 85 37.00 -4.72 -1.78
CA ASP A 85 35.61 -5.18 -1.81
C ASP A 85 35.09 -5.42 -0.37
N LYS A 86 35.07 -4.36 0.45
CA LYS A 86 34.46 -4.37 1.78
C LYS A 86 33.02 -3.86 1.71
N PRO A 87 32.13 -4.43 2.55
CA PRO A 87 30.72 -4.13 2.54
C PRO A 87 30.51 -2.66 2.85
N CYS A 88 29.58 -2.06 2.12
CA CYS A 88 29.20 -0.68 2.28
C CYS A 88 28.97 -0.34 3.75
N PRO A 89 29.65 0.69 4.29
CA PRO A 89 29.33 1.16 5.61
C PRO A 89 27.90 1.68 5.59
N VAL A 90 27.01 0.97 6.31
CA VAL A 90 25.62 1.36 6.52
C VAL A 90 25.58 2.85 6.87
N LYS A 91 24.93 3.69 6.06
CA LYS A 91 24.72 5.10 6.39
C LYS A 91 23.88 5.16 7.66
N LYS A 92 24.52 5.36 8.81
CA LYS A 92 23.85 5.62 10.08
C LYS A 92 23.25 7.03 10.02
N ASN A 93 21.95 7.10 9.77
CA ASN A 93 21.08 8.24 10.05
C ASN A 93 21.25 9.48 9.15
N ASP A 94 20.69 9.44 7.95
CA ASP A 94 20.27 10.66 7.24
C ASP A 94 18.76 10.86 7.39
N LYS A 95 18.31 11.04 8.64
CA LYS A 95 17.08 11.78 8.92
C LYS A 95 17.48 13.21 9.28
N LYS A 96 17.45 14.09 8.28
CA LYS A 96 17.37 15.53 8.51
C LYS A 96 15.92 15.94 8.70
#